data_AF-A0A6L5X5T5-F1
#
_entry.id   AF-A0A6L5X5T5-F1
#
_cell.length_a   1.000
_cell.length_b   1.000
_cell.length_c   1.000
_cell.angle_alpha   90.00
_cell.angle_beta   90.00
_cell.angle_gamma   90.00
#
_symmetry.space_group_name_H-M   'P 1'
#
loop_
_entity.id
_entity.type
_entity.pdbx_description
1 polymer ?
#
loop_
_entity_poly.entity_id
_entity_poly.type
_entity_poly.pdbx_seq_one_letter_code
_entity_poly.pdbx_strand_id
1 'polypeptide(L)'
;MSNRYGLFWNSSSGDRTYDADAFAEWLKPFFKNGVFVSSLPITAGSGMTVSVGSGTAYINGKLRTFDTDTLLNIPTANGSYPRIDNIVVERNDTDREITLKVVQGAYSGTTASASDPTRANGVYQLVIARVAVEAGATGITASNITDCRADTNLCGYVASAIDNPDFEEWYNLNQSKFEEWFDNVKDQLSTDAAGNLQNEINNLSIWKMDGEMLIAPTAT
;
A
#
# COMPACT_ATOMS: atom_id res chain seq x y z
N MET A 1 20.78 -10.17 -33.69
CA MET A 1 20.79 -9.13 -32.63
C MET A 1 20.21 -9.71 -31.32
N SER A 2 20.94 -10.59 -30.63
CA SER A 2 20.35 -11.41 -29.54
C SER A 2 20.83 -11.08 -28.10
N ASN A 3 21.79 -10.17 -27.91
CA ASN A 3 22.40 -9.89 -26.60
C ASN A 3 22.07 -8.50 -26.04
N ARG A 4 21.04 -7.80 -26.55
CA ARG A 4 20.72 -6.42 -26.15
C ARG A 4 20.26 -6.30 -24.68
N TYR A 5 19.86 -7.42 -24.06
CA TYR A 5 19.36 -7.47 -22.68
C TYR A 5 20.35 -8.09 -21.67
N GLY A 6 21.55 -8.48 -22.11
CA GLY A 6 22.66 -8.80 -21.21
C GLY A 6 23.41 -7.52 -20.85
N LEU A 7 22.99 -6.84 -19.78
CA LEU A 7 23.50 -5.53 -19.40
C LEU A 7 24.72 -5.64 -18.46
N PHE A 8 25.61 -4.63 -18.51
CA PHE A 8 26.84 -4.46 -17.71
C PHE A 8 27.91 -5.57 -17.82
N TRP A 9 28.19 -6.03 -19.04
CA TRP A 9 29.40 -6.82 -19.31
C TRP A 9 30.60 -5.90 -19.54
N ASN A 10 31.80 -6.38 -19.22
CA ASN A 10 33.03 -5.70 -19.59
C ASN A 10 33.07 -5.51 -21.11
N SER A 11 33.38 -4.29 -21.56
CA SER A 11 33.58 -4.05 -22.98
C SER A 11 34.89 -4.66 -23.46
N SER A 12 34.87 -5.23 -24.66
CA SER A 12 36.04 -5.61 -25.44
C SER A 12 36.08 -4.76 -26.71
N SER A 13 37.13 -3.95 -26.87
CA SER A 13 37.29 -3.07 -28.04
C SER A 13 36.14 -2.08 -28.27
N GLY A 14 35.42 -1.65 -27.23
CA GLY A 14 34.33 -0.68 -27.33
C GLY A 14 33.00 -1.25 -27.84
N ASP A 15 32.86 -2.58 -27.91
CA ASP A 15 31.65 -3.27 -28.37
C ASP A 15 30.41 -3.06 -27.49
N ARG A 16 30.57 -2.52 -26.27
CA ARG A 16 29.48 -2.28 -25.31
C ARG A 16 29.33 -0.80 -25.00
N THR A 17 28.17 -0.27 -25.34
CA THR A 17 27.70 1.07 -24.99
C THR A 17 26.31 0.96 -24.38
N TYR A 18 26.06 1.66 -23.29
CA TYR A 18 24.78 1.68 -22.60
C TYR A 18 24.21 3.10 -22.64
N ASP A 19 22.95 3.22 -23.04
CA ASP A 19 22.22 4.49 -23.07
C ASP A 19 21.24 4.59 -21.88
N ALA A 20 20.48 5.68 -21.82
CA ALA A 20 19.48 5.89 -20.78
C ALA A 20 18.40 4.79 -20.78
N ASP A 21 18.07 4.22 -21.95
CA ASP A 21 17.10 3.14 -22.05
C ASP A 21 17.68 1.84 -21.48
N ALA A 22 18.94 1.51 -21.74
CA ALA A 22 19.62 0.38 -21.11
C ALA A 22 19.64 0.51 -19.57
N PHE A 23 19.87 1.71 -19.04
CA PHE A 23 19.82 1.94 -17.60
C PHE A 23 18.40 1.79 -17.03
N ALA A 24 17.40 2.33 -17.72
CA ALA A 24 16.00 2.18 -17.33
C ALA A 24 15.56 0.70 -17.37
N GLU A 25 15.92 -0.06 -18.41
CA GLU A 25 15.64 -1.49 -18.51
C GLU A 25 16.27 -2.30 -17.37
N TRP A 26 17.46 -1.90 -16.90
CA TRP A 26 18.08 -2.54 -15.75
C TRP A 26 17.35 -2.26 -14.44
N LEU A 27 16.87 -1.03 -14.21
CA LEU A 27 16.18 -0.65 -12.97
C LEU A 27 14.73 -1.14 -12.89
N LYS A 28 14.03 -1.18 -14.03
CA LYS A 28 12.63 -1.64 -14.15
C LYS A 28 12.28 -2.87 -13.31
N PRO A 29 13.03 -3.99 -13.36
CA PRO A 29 12.68 -5.20 -12.65
C PRO A 29 12.86 -5.13 -11.12
N PHE A 30 13.47 -4.07 -10.57
CA PHE A 30 13.72 -3.98 -9.12
C PHE A 30 12.67 -3.14 -8.37
N PHE A 31 11.96 -2.25 -9.07
CA PHE A 31 11.03 -1.31 -8.45
C PHE A 31 9.69 -1.26 -9.18
N LYS A 32 8.60 -1.27 -8.40
CA LYS A 32 7.26 -1.01 -8.91
C LYS A 32 7.11 0.48 -9.26
N ASN A 33 6.29 0.78 -10.27
CA ASN A 33 5.93 2.15 -10.60
C ASN A 33 5.17 2.79 -9.45
N GLY A 34 5.41 4.07 -9.20
CA GLY A 34 4.74 4.76 -8.12
C GLY A 34 5.43 6.06 -7.70
N VAL A 35 4.96 6.60 -6.58
CA VAL A 35 5.63 7.70 -5.87
C VAL A 35 6.32 7.16 -4.62
N PHE A 36 7.38 7.82 -4.15
CA PHE A 36 8.00 7.42 -2.89
C PHE A 36 7.05 7.72 -1.72
N VAL A 37 7.16 6.96 -0.62
CA VAL A 37 6.36 7.21 0.58
C VAL A 37 6.58 8.65 1.05
N SER A 38 5.49 9.31 1.45
CA SER A 38 5.48 10.73 1.85
C SER A 38 5.92 11.73 0.77
N SER A 39 6.01 11.32 -0.50
CA SER A 39 6.28 12.22 -1.62
C SER A 39 5.01 12.75 -2.26
N LEU A 40 5.11 13.95 -2.86
CA LEU A 40 4.06 14.58 -3.66
C LEU A 40 2.72 14.69 -2.92
N PRO A 41 2.66 15.21 -1.68
CA PRO A 41 1.39 15.43 -0.99
C PRO A 41 0.52 16.41 -1.77
N ILE A 42 -0.79 16.17 -1.79
CA ILE A 42 -1.73 16.99 -2.55
C ILE A 42 -2.60 17.78 -1.58
N THR A 43 -2.65 19.10 -1.74
CA THR A 43 -3.48 20.00 -0.92
C THR A 43 -4.26 20.96 -1.81
N ALA A 44 -5.44 21.39 -1.34
CA ALA A 44 -6.19 22.43 -2.03
C ALA A 44 -5.41 23.77 -2.01
N GLY A 45 -5.38 24.46 -3.15
CA GLY A 45 -4.84 25.82 -3.25
C GLY A 45 -5.93 26.88 -3.10
N SER A 46 -5.64 28.10 -3.53
CA SER A 46 -6.63 29.18 -3.60
C SER A 46 -7.43 29.10 -4.90
N GLY A 47 -8.76 29.22 -4.83
CA GLY A 47 -9.62 29.17 -6.02
C GLY A 47 -9.52 27.82 -6.74
N MET A 48 -9.52 27.84 -8.08
CA MET A 48 -9.47 26.63 -8.91
C MET A 48 -8.03 26.08 -9.04
N THR A 49 -7.37 25.83 -7.91
CA THR A 49 -5.98 25.34 -7.89
C THR A 49 -5.75 24.23 -6.88
N VAL A 50 -4.76 23.39 -7.16
CA VAL A 50 -4.26 22.34 -6.28
C VAL A 50 -2.75 22.48 -6.18
N SER A 51 -2.20 22.39 -4.97
CA SER A 51 -0.75 22.34 -4.74
C SER A 51 -0.31 20.89 -4.61
N VAL A 52 0.72 20.52 -5.37
CA VAL A 52 1.43 19.25 -5.21
C VAL A 52 2.77 19.55 -4.59
N GLY A 53 3.01 19.05 -3.38
CA GLY A 53 4.25 19.27 -2.66
C GLY A 53 5.46 18.60 -3.31
N SER A 54 6.65 18.90 -2.79
CA SER A 54 7.88 18.23 -3.22
C SER A 54 7.85 16.70 -3.06
N GLY A 55 8.67 15.99 -3.83
CA GLY A 55 8.75 14.53 -3.78
C GLY A 55 9.33 13.88 -5.03
N THR A 56 9.40 12.55 -5.02
CA THR A 56 9.97 11.79 -6.14
C THR A 56 8.97 10.78 -6.69
N ALA A 57 8.94 10.65 -8.02
CA ALA A 57 8.18 9.63 -8.73
C ALA A 57 9.12 8.73 -9.56
N TYR A 58 8.76 7.46 -9.64
CA TYR A 58 9.47 6.45 -10.43
C TYR A 58 8.50 5.77 -11.40
N ILE A 59 8.82 5.82 -12.68
CA ILE A 59 8.01 5.28 -13.76
C ILE A 59 8.93 4.54 -14.74
N ASN A 60 8.84 3.20 -14.71
CA ASN A 60 9.41 2.30 -15.71
C ASN A 60 10.92 2.54 -15.90
N GLY A 61 11.68 2.53 -14.80
CA GLY A 61 13.14 2.71 -14.82
C GLY A 61 13.63 4.16 -14.88
N LYS A 62 12.71 5.12 -15.00
CA LYS A 62 13.01 6.57 -14.99
C LYS A 62 12.46 7.20 -13.72
N LEU A 63 13.22 8.11 -13.11
CA LEU A 63 12.76 8.87 -11.94
C LEU A 63 12.82 10.37 -12.19
N ARG A 64 12.00 11.12 -11.46
CA ARG A 64 12.13 12.57 -11.32
C ARG A 64 11.82 12.99 -9.89
N THR A 65 12.68 13.86 -9.37
CA THR A 65 12.45 14.60 -8.13
C THR A 65 11.90 15.98 -8.47
N PHE A 66 10.87 16.38 -7.73
CA PHE A 66 10.27 17.71 -7.73
C PHE A 66 10.71 18.37 -6.43
N ASP A 67 11.65 19.32 -6.50
CA ASP A 67 12.28 19.90 -5.31
C ASP A 67 11.44 20.98 -4.63
N THR A 68 10.40 21.47 -5.31
CA THR A 68 9.52 22.52 -4.84
C THR A 68 8.06 22.18 -5.08
N ASP A 69 7.18 22.78 -4.29
CA ASP A 69 5.75 22.69 -4.49
C ASP A 69 5.37 23.23 -5.87
N THR A 70 4.49 22.50 -6.55
CA THR A 70 3.98 22.80 -7.88
C THR A 70 2.50 23.13 -7.78
N LEU A 71 2.13 24.37 -8.11
CA LEU A 71 0.74 24.80 -8.18
C LEU A 71 0.16 24.44 -9.55
N LEU A 72 -0.91 23.64 -9.56
CA LEU A 72 -1.64 23.23 -10.74
C LEU A 72 -2.98 23.94 -10.83
N ASN A 73 -3.25 24.55 -11.99
CA ASN A 73 -4.52 25.18 -12.27
C ASN A 73 -5.52 24.13 -12.75
N ILE A 74 -6.65 24.03 -12.06
CA ILE A 74 -7.78 23.20 -12.48
C ILE A 74 -8.59 24.02 -13.49
N PRO A 75 -8.91 23.48 -14.68
CA PRO A 75 -9.71 24.19 -15.66
C PRO A 75 -11.05 24.63 -15.07
N THR A 76 -11.59 25.76 -15.55
CA THR A 76 -12.84 26.33 -15.04
C THR A 76 -13.97 25.28 -15.06
N ALA A 77 -14.79 25.28 -14.00
CA ALA A 77 -15.96 24.43 -13.92
C ALA A 77 -16.98 24.79 -15.02
N ASN A 78 -17.72 23.79 -15.50
CA ASN A 78 -18.88 24.06 -16.33
C ASN A 78 -20.06 24.45 -15.44
N GLY A 79 -20.96 25.30 -15.92
CA GLY A 79 -22.09 25.78 -15.12
C GLY A 79 -23.18 24.74 -14.84
N SER A 80 -23.18 23.61 -15.55
CA SER A 80 -24.29 22.64 -15.53
C SER A 80 -23.87 21.23 -15.11
N TYR A 81 -22.66 20.80 -15.46
CA TYR A 81 -22.27 19.39 -15.26
C TYR A 81 -20.98 19.26 -14.44
N PRO A 82 -20.95 18.36 -13.43
CA PRO A 82 -19.75 18.05 -12.69
C PRO A 82 -18.80 17.15 -13.51
N ARG A 83 -17.56 17.06 -13.07
CA ARG A 83 -16.55 16.14 -13.61
C ARG A 83 -15.50 15.79 -12.55
N ILE A 84 -14.66 14.80 -12.83
CA ILE A 84 -13.49 14.48 -12.01
C ILE A 84 -12.23 14.65 -12.85
N ASP A 85 -11.36 15.56 -12.43
CA ASP A 85 -10.06 15.79 -13.05
C ASP A 85 -8.99 14.92 -12.35
N ASN A 86 -8.08 14.32 -13.11
CA ASN A 86 -6.97 13.54 -12.56
C ASN A 86 -5.74 14.43 -12.42
N ILE A 87 -5.11 14.44 -11.25
CA ILE A 87 -3.76 14.95 -11.07
C ILE A 87 -2.80 13.80 -11.33
N VAL A 88 -1.97 13.94 -12.34
CA VAL A 88 -1.09 12.86 -12.80
C VAL A 88 0.38 13.25 -12.73
N VAL A 89 1.21 12.25 -12.42
CA VAL A 89 2.61 12.26 -12.84
C VAL A 89 2.69 11.54 -14.18
N GLU A 90 3.07 12.24 -15.23
CA GLU A 90 3.16 11.71 -16.58
C GLU A 90 4.62 11.61 -17.02
N ARG A 91 5.04 10.41 -17.40
CA ARG A 91 6.23 10.21 -18.21
C ARG A 91 5.85 10.29 -19.68
N ASN A 92 6.56 11.10 -20.45
CA ASN A 92 6.42 11.20 -21.90
C ASN A 92 7.78 10.97 -22.57
N ASP A 93 7.89 9.89 -23.37
CA ASP A 93 9.15 9.50 -24.01
C ASP A 93 9.50 10.38 -25.23
N THR A 94 8.52 11.04 -25.85
CA THR A 94 8.75 12.00 -26.95
C THR A 94 9.39 13.27 -26.42
N ASP A 95 8.80 13.84 -25.35
CA ASP A 95 9.30 15.06 -24.70
C ASP A 95 10.52 14.76 -23.81
N ARG A 96 10.72 13.48 -23.48
CA ARG A 96 11.78 12.97 -22.59
C ARG A 96 11.71 13.52 -21.17
N GLU A 97 10.49 13.71 -20.67
CA GLU A 97 10.26 14.29 -19.35
C GLU A 97 9.26 13.50 -18.52
N ILE A 98 9.38 13.64 -17.20
CA ILE A 98 8.34 13.29 -16.23
C ILE A 98 7.76 14.60 -15.71
N THR A 99 6.45 14.79 -15.72
CA THR A 99 5.83 16.10 -15.39
C THR A 99 4.56 15.91 -14.57
N LEU A 100 4.19 16.94 -13.80
CA LEU A 100 2.90 17.01 -13.13
C LEU A 100 1.89 17.68 -14.05
N LYS A 101 0.72 17.05 -14.25
CA LYS A 101 -0.33 17.57 -15.14
C LYS A 101 -1.72 17.38 -14.54
N VAL A 102 -2.64 18.23 -14.98
CA VAL A 102 -4.09 18.03 -14.80
C VAL A 102 -4.62 17.41 -16.08
N VAL A 103 -5.20 16.22 -15.96
CA VAL A 103 -5.95 15.57 -17.04
C VAL A 103 -7.42 15.82 -16.76
N GLN A 104 -8.03 16.69 -17.57
CA GLN A 104 -9.42 17.07 -17.39
C GLN A 104 -10.35 15.89 -17.67
N GLY A 105 -11.31 15.65 -16.79
CA GLY A 105 -12.36 14.67 -16.98
C GLY A 105 -13.39 15.11 -18.02
N ALA A 106 -14.15 14.16 -18.54
CA ALA A 106 -15.32 14.48 -19.36
C ALA A 106 -16.45 15.06 -18.49
N TYR A 107 -17.20 16.02 -19.04
CA TYR A 107 -18.46 16.46 -18.42
C TYR A 107 -19.45 15.30 -18.45
N SER A 108 -19.95 14.90 -17.28
CA SER A 108 -20.78 13.70 -17.17
C SER A 108 -22.06 13.98 -16.41
N GLY A 109 -23.18 14.05 -17.14
CA GLY A 109 -24.55 14.01 -16.61
C GLY A 109 -24.74 14.70 -15.25
N THR A 110 -25.48 14.06 -14.34
CA THR A 110 -25.57 14.50 -12.93
C THR A 110 -24.53 13.81 -12.03
N THR A 111 -23.82 12.81 -12.54
CA THR A 111 -22.83 12.02 -11.78
C THR A 111 -21.52 11.98 -12.54
N ALA A 112 -20.46 12.50 -11.93
CA ALA A 112 -19.14 12.54 -12.54
C ALA A 112 -18.46 11.16 -12.54
N SER A 113 -17.63 10.91 -13.57
CA SER A 113 -16.75 9.74 -13.64
C SER A 113 -15.33 10.18 -14.00
N ALA A 114 -14.33 9.52 -13.40
CA ALA A 114 -12.92 9.77 -13.68
C ALA A 114 -12.45 8.95 -14.88
N SER A 115 -11.56 9.52 -15.69
CA SER A 115 -10.89 8.77 -16.76
C SER A 115 -9.81 7.85 -16.20
N ASP A 116 -9.51 6.78 -16.95
CA ASP A 116 -8.38 5.92 -16.66
C ASP A 116 -7.05 6.59 -17.06
N PRO A 117 -5.93 6.27 -16.38
CA PRO A 117 -4.61 6.78 -16.77
C PRO A 117 -4.19 6.27 -18.14
N THR A 118 -3.54 7.14 -18.92
CA THR A 118 -2.92 6.75 -20.18
C THR A 118 -1.60 6.01 -19.92
N ARG A 119 -1.47 4.78 -20.41
CA ARG A 119 -0.27 3.93 -20.29
C ARG A 119 0.09 3.26 -21.63
N ALA A 120 0.16 4.06 -22.69
CA ALA A 120 0.40 3.60 -24.06
C ALA A 120 1.19 4.63 -24.86
N ASN A 121 1.74 4.22 -26.01
CA ASN A 121 2.36 5.11 -27.00
C ASN A 121 3.46 6.03 -26.44
N GLY A 122 4.31 5.53 -25.54
CA GLY A 122 5.39 6.30 -24.92
C GLY A 122 4.92 7.25 -23.79
N VAL A 123 3.64 7.24 -23.46
CA VAL A 123 3.05 7.96 -22.32
C VAL A 123 2.73 6.97 -21.20
N TYR A 124 3.07 7.32 -19.96
CA TYR A 124 2.70 6.56 -18.78
C TYR A 124 2.31 7.48 -17.64
N GLN A 125 1.05 7.40 -17.21
CA GLN A 125 0.48 8.22 -16.15
C GLN A 125 0.29 7.41 -14.86
N LEU A 126 0.67 8.05 -13.75
CA LEU A 126 0.28 7.68 -12.39
C LEU A 126 -0.73 8.72 -11.89
N VAL A 127 -1.93 8.30 -11.50
CA VAL A 127 -2.93 9.22 -10.93
C VAL A 127 -2.66 9.35 -9.44
N ILE A 128 -2.09 10.48 -9.02
CA ILE A 128 -1.75 10.72 -7.60
C ILE A 128 -2.92 11.28 -6.81
N ALA A 129 -3.87 11.96 -7.48
CA ALA A 129 -5.11 12.40 -6.88
C ALA A 129 -6.22 12.55 -7.92
N ARG A 130 -7.46 12.46 -7.44
CA ARG A 130 -8.67 12.81 -8.19
C ARG A 130 -9.30 14.05 -7.57
N VAL A 131 -9.72 14.99 -8.41
CA VAL A 131 -10.34 16.26 -8.00
C VAL A 131 -11.76 16.31 -8.52
N ALA A 132 -12.73 16.23 -7.61
CA ALA A 132 -14.13 16.44 -7.93
C ALA A 132 -14.40 17.93 -8.18
N VAL A 133 -14.80 18.26 -9.40
CA VAL A 133 -15.16 19.61 -9.83
C VAL A 133 -16.66 19.69 -10.00
N GLU A 134 -17.34 20.29 -9.03
CA GLU A 134 -18.78 20.50 -9.06
C GLU A 134 -19.20 21.52 -10.13
N ALA A 135 -20.46 21.44 -10.57
CA ALA A 135 -21.01 22.41 -11.49
C ALA A 135 -20.94 23.83 -10.88
N GLY A 136 -20.38 24.78 -11.64
CA GLY A 136 -20.22 26.18 -11.21
C GLY A 136 -19.19 26.39 -10.09
N ALA A 137 -18.35 25.40 -9.78
CA ALA A 137 -17.31 25.56 -8.75
C ALA A 137 -16.35 26.71 -9.08
N THR A 138 -16.06 27.52 -8.06
CA THR A 138 -15.10 28.64 -8.12
C THR A 138 -13.85 28.38 -7.26
N GLY A 139 -13.84 27.28 -6.53
CA GLY A 139 -12.72 26.87 -5.69
C GLY A 139 -12.68 25.36 -5.48
N ILE A 140 -11.46 24.86 -5.25
CA ILE A 140 -11.22 23.49 -4.81
C ILE A 140 -10.94 23.50 -3.31
N THR A 141 -11.55 22.56 -2.59
CA THR A 141 -11.34 22.36 -1.15
C THR A 141 -10.76 20.97 -0.89
N ALA A 142 -10.29 20.73 0.32
CA ALA A 142 -9.72 19.42 0.69
C ALA A 142 -10.70 18.26 0.48
N SER A 143 -12.01 18.48 0.69
CA SER A 143 -13.03 17.44 0.48
C SER A 143 -13.27 17.11 -1.00
N ASN A 144 -12.82 17.96 -1.93
CA ASN A 144 -12.89 17.67 -3.35
C ASN A 144 -11.73 16.77 -3.82
N ILE A 145 -10.70 16.56 -2.97
CA ILE A 145 -9.48 15.85 -3.35
C ILE A 145 -9.52 14.44 -2.75
N THR A 146 -9.49 13.44 -3.62
CA THR A 146 -9.27 12.04 -3.25
C THR A 146 -7.80 11.70 -3.53
N ASP A 147 -7.05 11.34 -2.49
CA ASP A 147 -5.69 10.85 -2.64
C ASP A 147 -5.69 9.45 -3.26
N CYS A 148 -4.93 9.27 -4.34
CA CYS A 148 -4.84 8.01 -5.07
C CYS A 148 -3.43 7.39 -5.01
N ARG A 149 -2.48 7.99 -4.25
CA ARG A 149 -1.09 7.52 -4.20
C ARG A 149 -0.95 6.09 -3.68
N ALA A 150 -1.81 5.69 -2.75
CA ALA A 150 -1.83 4.34 -2.20
C ALA A 150 -2.53 3.30 -3.09
N ASP A 151 -3.31 3.73 -4.08
CA ASP A 151 -4.05 2.82 -4.99
C ASP A 151 -3.09 2.26 -6.04
N THR A 152 -2.84 0.95 -5.97
CA THR A 152 -1.89 0.23 -6.85
C THR A 152 -2.35 0.15 -8.31
N ASN A 153 -3.63 0.34 -8.60
CA ASN A 153 -4.14 0.38 -9.97
C ASN A 153 -3.89 1.75 -10.62
N LEU A 154 -3.90 2.82 -9.81
CA LEU A 154 -3.79 4.20 -10.28
C LEU A 154 -2.37 4.77 -10.20
N CYS A 155 -1.71 4.63 -9.04
CA CYS A 155 -0.37 5.13 -8.77
C CYS A 155 0.49 4.07 -8.10
N GLY A 156 0.20 3.76 -6.83
CA GLY A 156 1.03 2.93 -5.96
C GLY A 156 2.25 3.65 -5.39
N TYR A 157 2.82 3.05 -4.35
CA TYR A 157 4.11 3.47 -3.82
C TYR A 157 5.24 2.68 -4.45
N VAL A 158 6.39 3.34 -4.62
CA VAL A 158 7.63 2.65 -5.02
C VAL A 158 7.97 1.63 -3.95
N ALA A 159 7.93 0.37 -4.33
CA ALA A 159 8.29 -0.77 -3.51
C ALA A 159 9.22 -1.69 -4.31
N SER A 160 9.88 -2.61 -3.60
CA SER A 160 10.59 -3.72 -4.25
C SER A 160 9.65 -4.45 -5.20
N ALA A 161 10.14 -4.78 -6.39
CA ALA A 161 9.40 -5.59 -7.36
C ALA A 161 9.26 -7.05 -6.90
N ILE A 162 10.08 -7.47 -5.94
CA ILE A 162 9.89 -8.73 -5.23
C ILE A 162 8.81 -8.47 -4.18
N ASP A 163 7.60 -8.98 -4.44
CA ASP A 163 6.67 -9.25 -3.36
C ASP A 163 7.36 -10.28 -2.45
N ASN A 164 7.48 -9.97 -1.16
CA ASN A 164 7.99 -10.94 -0.19
C ASN A 164 7.28 -12.28 -0.41
N PRO A 165 7.97 -13.43 -0.24
CA PRO A 165 7.32 -14.72 -0.35
C PRO A 165 6.08 -14.70 0.53
N ASP A 166 4.96 -15.07 -0.08
CA ASP A 166 3.61 -14.99 0.46
C ASP A 166 3.56 -15.28 1.97
N PHE A 167 3.52 -14.21 2.78
CA PHE A 167 3.45 -14.34 4.23
C PHE A 167 2.05 -14.78 4.67
N GLU A 168 1.06 -14.85 3.77
CA GLU A 168 -0.28 -15.32 4.08
C GLU A 168 -0.24 -16.81 4.45
N GLU A 169 0.50 -17.63 3.68
CA GLU A 169 0.67 -19.05 3.99
C GLU A 169 1.44 -19.24 5.32
N TRP A 170 2.49 -18.45 5.55
CA TRP A 170 3.21 -18.45 6.82
C TRP A 170 2.31 -18.03 7.99
N TYR A 171 1.52 -16.97 7.83
CA TYR A 171 0.60 -16.46 8.85
C TYR A 171 -0.47 -17.50 9.18
N ASN A 172 -1.13 -18.06 8.16
CA ASN A 172 -2.16 -19.08 8.32
C ASN A 172 -1.60 -20.34 9.01
N LEU A 173 -0.39 -20.76 8.65
CA LEU A 173 0.29 -21.88 9.30
C LEU A 173 0.58 -21.60 10.78
N ASN A 174 1.09 -20.41 11.12
CA ASN A 174 1.41 -20.06 12.50
C ASN A 174 0.15 -19.87 13.35
N GLN A 175 -0.93 -19.34 12.78
CA GLN A 175 -2.22 -19.25 13.45
C GLN A 175 -2.76 -20.65 13.78
N SER A 176 -2.77 -21.58 12.82
CA SER A 176 -3.24 -22.94 13.05
C SER A 176 -2.40 -23.68 14.11
N LYS A 177 -1.07 -23.54 14.08
CA LYS A 177 -0.19 -24.11 15.12
C LYS A 177 -0.42 -23.50 16.50
N PHE A 178 -0.72 -22.21 16.56
CA PHE A 178 -1.03 -21.55 17.82
C PHE A 178 -2.35 -22.05 18.39
N GLU A 179 -3.40 -22.18 17.56
CA GLU A 179 -4.70 -22.70 17.97
C GLU A 179 -4.59 -24.14 18.48
N GLU A 180 -3.86 -25.02 17.77
CA GLU A 180 -3.62 -26.40 18.21
C GLU A 180 -2.86 -26.47 19.54
N TRP A 181 -1.79 -25.68 19.69
CA TRP A 181 -1.06 -25.59 20.95
C TRP A 181 -1.95 -25.07 22.08
N PHE A 182 -2.75 -24.03 21.82
CA PHE A 182 -3.63 -23.43 22.82
C PHE A 182 -4.74 -24.38 23.26
N ASP A 183 -5.32 -25.14 22.33
CA ASP A 183 -6.29 -26.20 22.63
C ASP A 183 -5.67 -27.30 23.49
N ASN A 184 -4.45 -27.74 23.18
CA ASN A 184 -3.74 -28.71 24.00
C ASN A 184 -3.46 -28.21 25.43
N VAL A 185 -3.10 -26.93 25.59
CA VAL A 185 -2.91 -26.31 26.91
C VAL A 185 -4.23 -26.23 27.68
N LYS A 186 -5.34 -25.87 27.02
CA LYS A 186 -6.67 -25.88 27.65
C LYS A 186 -7.05 -27.27 28.13
N ASP A 187 -6.85 -28.30 27.31
CA ASP A 187 -7.18 -29.69 27.65
C ASP A 187 -6.39 -30.20 28.85
N GLN A 188 -5.09 -29.87 28.93
CA GLN A 188 -4.25 -30.20 30.10
C GLN A 188 -4.75 -29.49 31.36
N LEU A 189 -5.12 -28.22 31.27
CA LEU A 189 -5.62 -27.46 32.41
C LEU A 189 -7.03 -27.89 32.84
N SER A 190 -7.90 -28.26 31.89
CA SER A 190 -9.26 -28.70 32.19
C SER A 190 -9.34 -30.13 32.70
N THR A 191 -8.38 -30.98 32.32
CA THR A 191 -8.43 -32.42 32.63
C THR A 191 -7.43 -32.78 33.71
N ASP A 192 -6.15 -32.48 33.49
CA ASP A 192 -5.08 -32.89 34.39
C ASP A 192 -4.97 -31.95 35.59
N ALA A 193 -5.05 -30.63 35.39
CA ALA A 193 -4.99 -29.69 36.50
C ALA A 193 -6.30 -29.69 37.32
N ALA A 194 -7.46 -29.71 36.68
CA ALA A 194 -8.73 -29.84 37.40
C ALA A 194 -8.88 -31.19 38.11
N GLY A 195 -8.42 -32.30 37.49
CA GLY A 195 -8.41 -33.62 38.10
C GLY A 195 -7.47 -33.69 39.32
N ASN A 196 -6.26 -33.12 39.21
CA ASN A 196 -5.34 -33.01 40.34
C ASN A 196 -5.90 -32.14 41.47
N LEU A 197 -6.49 -30.98 41.16
CA LEU A 197 -7.15 -30.13 42.15
C LEU A 197 -8.33 -30.84 42.84
N GLN A 198 -9.12 -31.62 42.10
CA GLN A 198 -10.22 -32.40 42.68
C GLN A 198 -9.69 -33.47 43.65
N ASN A 199 -8.57 -34.13 43.31
CA ASN A 199 -7.91 -35.07 44.21
C ASN A 199 -7.38 -34.39 45.48
N GLU A 200 -6.77 -33.21 45.37
CA GLU A 200 -6.34 -32.42 46.53
C GLU A 200 -7.53 -31.97 47.40
N ILE A 201 -8.63 -31.51 46.79
CA ILE A 201 -9.87 -31.15 47.49
C ILE A 201 -10.44 -32.36 48.24
N ASN A 202 -10.46 -33.53 47.61
CA ASN A 202 -10.95 -34.76 48.24
C ASN A 202 -10.07 -35.18 49.43
N ASN A 203 -8.75 -35.06 49.30
CA ASN A 203 -7.84 -35.32 50.42
C ASN A 203 -8.11 -34.36 51.58
N LEU A 204 -8.26 -33.05 51.30
CA LEU A 204 -8.58 -32.05 52.34
C LEU A 204 -9.97 -32.24 52.97
N SER A 205 -10.96 -32.75 52.23
CA SER A 205 -12.30 -32.99 52.77
C SER A 205 -12.33 -34.20 53.71
N ILE A 206 -11.55 -35.26 53.43
CA ILE A 206 -11.37 -36.41 54.32
C ILE A 206 -10.85 -35.94 55.69
N TRP A 207 -9.80 -35.10 55.72
CA TRP A 207 -9.28 -34.54 56.97
C TRP A 207 -10.28 -33.66 57.73
N LYS A 208 -11.26 -33.05 57.03
CA LYS A 208 -12.31 -32.24 57.66
C LYS A 208 -13.48 -33.08 58.18
N MET A 209 -13.73 -34.27 57.61
CA MET A 209 -14.77 -35.19 58.08
C MET A 209 -14.35 -35.95 59.36
N ASP A 210 -13.05 -36.17 59.55
CA ASP A 210 -12.47 -36.77 60.77
C ASP A 210 -12.26 -35.75 61.91
N GLY A 211 -12.75 -34.51 61.74
CA GLY A 211 -12.62 -33.38 62.65
C GLY A 211 -13.56 -33.38 63.86
N GLU A 212 -14.37 -34.43 64.07
CA GLU A 212 -14.93 -34.74 65.40
C GLU A 212 -14.01 -35.75 66.10
N MET A 213 -13.09 -35.20 66.92
CA MET A 213 -12.42 -35.82 68.06
C MET A 213 -11.92 -37.28 67.89
N LEU A 214 -10.60 -37.42 67.72
CA LEU A 214 -9.81 -38.63 68.05
C LEU A 214 -10.36 -39.34 69.30
N ILE A 215 -11.03 -40.48 69.12
CA ILE A 215 -11.10 -41.52 70.15
C ILE A 215 -10.22 -42.67 69.66
N ALA A 216 -9.10 -42.86 70.34
CA ALA A 216 -8.18 -43.96 70.04
C ALA A 216 -8.90 -45.31 70.14
N PRO A 217 -8.63 -46.28 69.23
CA PRO A 217 -9.21 -47.61 69.36
C PRO A 217 -8.68 -48.28 70.63
N THR A 218 -9.56 -48.61 71.58
CA THR A 218 -9.21 -49.44 72.73
C THR A 218 -8.94 -50.85 72.27
N ALA A 219 -7.74 -51.34 72.57
CA ALA A 219 -7.33 -52.72 72.36
C ALA A 219 -8.15 -53.67 73.23
N THR A 220 -8.83 -54.63 72.59
CA THR A 220 -9.04 -56.03 73.03
C THR A 220 -9.32 -56.87 71.80
#